data_AF-A0A2V9MHS4-F1
#
_entry.id   AF-A0A2V9MHS4-F1
#
_cell.length_a   1.000
_cell.length_b   1.000
_cell.length_c   1.000
_cell.angle_alpha   90.00
_cell.angle_beta   90.00
_cell.angle_gamma   90.00
#
_symmetry.space_group_name_H-M   'P 1'
#
loop_
_entity.id
_entity.type
_entity.pdbx_description
1 polymer ?
#
loop_
_entity_poly.entity_id
_entity_poly.type
_entity_poly.pdbx_seq_one_letter_code
_entity_poly.pdbx_strand_id
1 'polypeptide(L)'
;MLHKLCPARLALLVALLSVLPGWADDRAHQLAAQAASQATARCNNVTTLAECHPGHPTGCSHAQNPRYDAYLNFLKNQQPARDLAPDRAPDMSDFMNLEDAIPAGIGRSNHAQFANQLAELGEGNIYAVVPYLYFVEDRAVTSRHHGETCNCQLEGAGTFDFHLGIGFDPAVAQQIRRNPPVHDPTHPGPPEQTSVVAEITPHTRDTKWTEARLNRQRGKRVKVVGQLMLDNPHVNTTDDCAFFEDPGGSCWRASAWEIHPGIQFFVCKRGKTCTESSPDSDWVRLEDLP
;
A
#
# COMPACT_ATOMS: atom_id res chain seq x y z
N MET A 1 59.87 -28.97 -53.51
CA MET A 1 59.66 -28.51 -52.12
C MET A 1 58.16 -28.38 -51.89
N LEU A 2 57.50 -29.45 -51.48
CA LEU A 2 56.08 -29.46 -51.09
C LEU A 2 56.01 -29.40 -49.57
N HIS A 3 55.57 -28.28 -49.01
CA HIS A 3 55.28 -28.17 -47.59
C HIS A 3 53.84 -28.57 -47.30
N LYS A 4 53.72 -29.57 -46.42
CA LYS A 4 52.51 -30.01 -45.72
C LYS A 4 51.91 -28.85 -44.92
N LEU A 5 50.60 -28.67 -44.99
CA LEU A 5 49.83 -27.98 -43.95
C LEU A 5 48.71 -28.89 -43.44
N CYS A 6 48.61 -28.92 -42.13
CA CYS A 6 47.82 -29.80 -41.28
C CYS A 6 46.38 -29.29 -41.15
N PRO A 7 45.34 -30.15 -41.09
CA PRO A 7 43.98 -29.68 -40.80
C PRO A 7 43.81 -29.55 -39.28
N ALA A 8 43.81 -28.31 -38.79
CA ALA A 8 43.40 -28.02 -37.41
C ALA A 8 41.88 -28.20 -37.30
N ARG A 9 41.47 -29.17 -36.49
CA ARG A 9 40.07 -29.40 -36.10
C ARG A 9 39.59 -28.21 -35.26
N LEU A 10 38.72 -27.39 -35.83
CA LEU A 10 37.98 -26.36 -35.09
C LEU A 10 36.84 -27.06 -34.34
N ALA A 11 37.07 -27.42 -33.09
CA ALA A 11 36.00 -27.85 -32.19
C ALA A 11 35.22 -26.61 -31.76
N LEU A 12 34.03 -26.43 -32.34
CA LEU A 12 33.09 -25.38 -31.97
C LEU A 12 32.49 -25.76 -30.60
N LEU A 13 33.05 -25.20 -29.54
CA LEU A 13 32.48 -25.27 -28.19
C LEU A 13 31.26 -24.34 -28.14
N VAL A 14 30.09 -24.90 -28.47
CA VAL A 14 28.80 -24.24 -28.18
C VAL A 14 28.61 -24.34 -26.67
N ALA A 15 29.05 -23.31 -25.95
CA ALA A 15 28.63 -23.08 -24.58
C ALA A 15 27.15 -22.71 -24.61
N LEU A 16 26.28 -23.72 -24.50
CA LEU A 16 24.90 -23.53 -24.05
C LEU A 16 24.98 -22.95 -22.63
N LEU A 17 24.96 -21.62 -22.54
CA LEU A 17 24.49 -20.91 -21.35
C LEU A 17 23.01 -21.26 -21.20
N SER A 18 22.73 -22.42 -20.62
CA SER A 18 21.47 -22.66 -19.94
C SER A 18 21.41 -21.67 -18.80
N VAL A 19 20.78 -20.52 -19.05
CA VAL A 19 20.22 -19.66 -18.02
C VAL A 19 19.25 -20.56 -17.27
N LEU A 20 19.72 -21.15 -16.17
CA LEU A 20 18.84 -21.74 -15.20
C LEU A 20 17.85 -20.63 -14.82
N PRO A 21 16.53 -20.85 -14.83
CA PRO A 21 15.62 -19.93 -14.20
C PRO A 21 15.94 -19.97 -12.71
N GLY A 22 16.91 -19.15 -12.30
CA GLY A 22 17.05 -18.72 -10.92
C GLY A 22 15.68 -18.23 -10.52
N TRP A 23 15.16 -18.80 -9.46
CA TRP A 23 13.81 -18.55 -8.97
C TRP A 23 13.63 -17.04 -8.99
N ALA A 24 12.72 -16.56 -9.84
CA ALA A 24 12.39 -15.15 -9.83
C ALA A 24 11.69 -14.95 -8.50
N ASP A 25 12.46 -14.54 -7.49
CA ASP A 25 11.95 -14.04 -6.22
C ASP A 25 10.77 -13.11 -6.55
N ASP A 26 9.66 -13.28 -5.84
CA ASP A 26 8.46 -12.49 -6.09
C ASP A 26 8.71 -11.00 -5.83
N ARG A 27 7.72 -10.15 -6.10
CA ARG A 27 7.89 -8.70 -5.95
C ARG A 27 8.27 -8.32 -4.51
N ALA A 28 7.69 -8.98 -3.52
CA ALA A 28 8.01 -8.79 -2.10
C ALA A 28 9.51 -8.98 -1.83
N HIS A 29 10.08 -10.12 -2.24
CA HIS A 29 11.49 -10.42 -2.02
C HIS A 29 12.43 -9.50 -2.84
N GLN A 30 12.02 -9.10 -4.05
CA GLN A 30 12.75 -8.11 -4.86
C GLN A 30 12.82 -6.73 -4.21
N LEU A 31 11.76 -6.30 -3.53
CA LEU A 31 11.74 -5.04 -2.79
C LEU A 31 12.55 -5.16 -1.49
N ALA A 32 12.41 -6.26 -0.74
CA ALA A 32 13.17 -6.50 0.48
C ALA A 32 14.69 -6.51 0.24
N ALA A 33 15.14 -7.04 -0.89
CA ALA A 33 16.55 -7.00 -1.29
C ALA A 33 17.13 -5.57 -1.42
N GLN A 34 16.26 -4.56 -1.55
CA GLN A 34 16.64 -3.14 -1.65
C GLN A 34 16.62 -2.42 -0.31
N ALA A 35 16.22 -3.06 0.79
CA ALA A 35 16.06 -2.40 2.09
C ALA A 35 17.35 -1.75 2.60
N ALA A 36 18.48 -2.45 2.49
CA ALA A 36 19.77 -1.98 2.98
C ALA A 36 20.37 -0.81 2.17
N SER A 37 19.87 -0.55 0.96
CA SER A 37 20.33 0.57 0.13
C SER A 37 19.50 1.84 0.30
N GLN A 38 18.37 1.78 1.00
CA GLN A 38 17.54 2.95 1.24
C GLN A 38 18.14 3.84 2.31
N ALA A 39 18.12 5.15 2.07
CA ALA A 39 18.68 6.14 2.97
C ALA A 39 17.72 7.33 3.14
N THR A 40 17.79 7.97 4.30
CA THR A 40 17.05 9.19 4.55
C THR A 40 17.65 10.36 3.75
N ALA A 41 16.81 11.31 3.37
CA ALA A 41 17.18 12.46 2.58
C ALA A 41 16.64 13.76 3.18
N ARG A 42 17.31 14.88 2.86
CA ARG A 42 16.85 16.22 3.18
C ARG A 42 16.09 16.83 2.00
N CYS A 43 15.02 17.56 2.28
CA CYS A 43 14.28 18.31 1.27
C CYS A 43 15.00 19.62 0.94
N ASN A 44 15.85 19.61 -0.08
CA ASN A 44 16.55 20.81 -0.55
C ASN A 44 15.63 21.61 -1.49
N ASN A 45 14.71 22.41 -0.92
CA ASN A 45 13.75 23.26 -1.65
C ASN A 45 12.74 22.48 -2.53
N VAL A 46 12.30 21.30 -2.08
CA VAL A 46 11.19 20.58 -2.73
C VAL A 46 9.89 21.32 -2.43
N THR A 47 9.15 21.71 -3.47
CA THR A 47 7.89 22.46 -3.35
C THR A 47 6.71 21.79 -4.06
N THR A 48 6.97 20.77 -4.88
CA THR A 48 5.93 20.04 -5.62
C THR A 48 6.16 18.53 -5.59
N LEU A 49 5.09 17.75 -5.79
CA LEU A 49 5.19 16.28 -5.92
C LEU A 49 6.05 15.86 -7.12
N ALA A 50 6.03 16.65 -8.20
CA ALA A 50 6.82 16.40 -9.40
C ALA A 50 8.33 16.55 -9.15
N GLU A 51 8.72 17.39 -8.19
CA GLU A 51 10.11 17.48 -7.70
C GLU A 51 10.42 16.38 -6.68
N CYS A 52 9.45 16.05 -5.82
CA CYS A 52 9.60 15.08 -4.75
C CYS A 52 9.95 13.68 -5.27
N HIS A 53 9.01 12.96 -5.89
CA HIS A 53 9.19 11.51 -6.09
C HIS A 53 10.33 11.12 -7.06
N PRO A 54 10.59 11.85 -8.17
CA PRO A 54 11.75 11.55 -9.00
C PRO A 54 13.10 11.83 -8.32
N GLY A 55 13.18 12.85 -7.46
CA GLY A 55 14.42 13.24 -6.76
C GLY A 55 14.63 12.57 -5.40
N HIS A 56 13.56 12.06 -4.80
CA HIS A 56 13.51 11.54 -3.45
C HIS A 56 12.63 10.26 -3.41
N PRO A 57 13.13 9.13 -3.92
CA PRO A 57 12.37 7.87 -3.93
C PRO A 57 12.00 7.39 -2.52
N THR A 58 12.80 7.72 -1.49
CA THR A 58 12.52 7.45 -0.08
C THR A 58 11.81 8.62 0.61
N GLY A 59 11.30 9.59 -0.15
CA GLY A 59 10.83 10.87 0.38
C GLY A 59 11.96 11.68 1.01
N CYS A 60 11.63 12.74 1.75
CA CYS A 60 12.62 13.56 2.43
C CYS A 60 12.05 14.27 3.66
N SER A 61 12.92 14.87 4.47
CA SER A 61 12.54 15.76 5.57
C SER A 61 13.27 17.10 5.53
N HIS A 62 12.64 18.17 6.01
CA HIS A 62 13.28 19.48 6.22
C HIS A 62 14.25 19.51 7.41
N ALA A 63 14.23 18.49 8.28
CA ALA A 63 15.12 18.39 9.42
C ALA A 63 16.60 18.37 8.98
N GLN A 64 17.48 18.99 9.80
CA GLN A 64 18.92 18.95 9.56
C GLN A 64 19.48 17.52 9.61
N ASN A 65 18.91 16.68 10.49
CA ASN A 65 19.23 15.26 10.62
C ASN A 65 17.91 14.47 10.47
N PRO A 66 17.53 14.07 9.25
CA PRO A 66 16.30 13.31 9.02
C PRO A 66 16.26 12.01 9.83
N ARG A 67 15.11 11.75 10.47
CA ARG A 67 14.86 10.56 11.29
C ARG A 67 13.50 9.96 10.92
N TYR A 68 13.48 9.23 9.81
CA TYR A 68 12.34 8.43 9.35
C TYR A 68 12.86 7.10 8.80
N ASP A 69 11.98 6.13 8.62
CA ASP A 69 12.35 4.87 7.97
C ASP A 69 12.36 5.05 6.45
N ALA A 70 13.56 5.06 5.87
CA ALA A 70 13.71 5.29 4.44
C ALA A 70 13.16 4.14 3.59
N TYR A 71 13.21 2.90 4.10
CA TYR A 71 12.71 1.75 3.35
C TYR A 71 11.18 1.71 3.34
N LEU A 72 10.53 1.99 4.48
CA LEU A 72 9.07 2.16 4.51
C LEU A 72 8.62 3.24 3.52
N ASN A 73 9.28 4.41 3.50
CA ASN A 73 8.94 5.46 2.54
C ASN A 73 9.18 5.04 1.09
N PHE A 74 10.24 4.27 0.83
CA PHE A 74 10.49 3.68 -0.48
C PHE A 74 9.35 2.75 -0.91
N LEU A 75 8.81 1.95 0.01
CA LEU A 75 7.64 1.09 -0.24
C LEU A 75 6.37 1.91 -0.50
N LYS A 76 6.11 2.95 0.31
CA LYS A 76 5.00 3.89 0.10
C LYS A 76 5.06 4.59 -1.26
N ASN A 77 6.27 4.94 -1.71
CA ASN A 77 6.51 5.63 -2.98
C ASN A 77 6.63 4.72 -4.21
N GLN A 78 6.37 3.42 -4.08
CA GLN A 78 6.37 2.54 -5.24
C GLN A 78 5.31 2.97 -6.25
N GLN A 79 5.56 2.73 -7.54
CA GLN A 79 4.59 2.97 -8.60
C GLN A 79 4.33 1.69 -9.38
N PRO A 80 3.69 0.67 -8.76
CA PRO A 80 3.35 -0.54 -9.48
C PRO A 80 2.43 -0.22 -10.66
N ALA A 81 2.62 -0.92 -11.78
CA ALA A 81 1.77 -0.72 -12.95
C ALA A 81 0.30 -1.05 -12.61
N ARG A 82 -0.63 -0.21 -13.07
CA ARG A 82 -2.06 -0.34 -12.74
C ARG A 82 -2.71 -1.61 -13.28
N ASP A 83 -2.05 -2.34 -14.18
CA ASP A 83 -2.51 -3.59 -14.79
C ASP A 83 -1.83 -4.83 -14.18
N LEU A 84 -1.01 -4.67 -13.13
CA LEU A 84 -0.46 -5.82 -12.40
C LEU A 84 -1.59 -6.69 -11.85
N ALA A 85 -1.48 -7.98 -12.14
CA ALA A 85 -2.40 -8.98 -11.61
C ALA A 85 -2.18 -9.11 -10.09
N PRO A 86 -3.25 -9.15 -9.28
CA PRO A 86 -3.11 -9.41 -7.86
C PRO A 86 -2.64 -10.85 -7.61
N ASP A 87 -1.68 -11.01 -6.71
CA ASP A 87 -1.20 -12.30 -6.21
C ASP A 87 -2.26 -12.99 -5.35
N ARG A 88 -3.00 -12.20 -4.55
CA ARG A 88 -4.01 -12.69 -3.59
C ARG A 88 -5.17 -11.71 -3.42
N ALA A 89 -6.25 -12.21 -2.82
CA ALA A 89 -7.42 -11.42 -2.44
C ALA A 89 -7.76 -11.69 -0.96
N PRO A 90 -7.08 -11.01 -0.01
CA PRO A 90 -7.24 -11.31 1.40
C PRO A 90 -8.63 -10.94 1.91
N ASP A 91 -9.13 -11.73 2.85
CA ASP A 91 -10.29 -11.40 3.66
C ASP A 91 -9.91 -10.95 5.08
N MET A 92 -10.89 -10.79 5.97
CA MET A 92 -10.65 -10.37 7.35
C MET A 92 -9.75 -11.35 8.12
N SER A 93 -9.91 -12.66 7.90
CA SER A 93 -9.11 -13.69 8.57
C SER A 93 -7.66 -13.62 8.13
N ASP A 94 -7.41 -13.31 6.85
CA ASP A 94 -6.05 -13.11 6.35
C ASP A 94 -5.37 -11.92 7.03
N PHE A 95 -6.07 -10.80 7.22
CA PHE A 95 -5.51 -9.67 7.97
C PHE A 95 -5.28 -9.97 9.45
N MET A 96 -6.15 -10.73 10.10
CA MET A 96 -5.91 -11.22 11.47
C MET A 96 -4.64 -12.08 11.54
N ASN A 97 -4.44 -12.97 10.56
CA ASN A 97 -3.23 -13.79 10.49
C ASN A 97 -1.97 -12.95 10.25
N LEU A 98 -2.05 -11.90 9.43
CA LEU A 98 -0.95 -10.96 9.20
C LEU A 98 -0.62 -10.16 10.47
N GLU A 99 -1.65 -9.72 11.20
CA GLU A 99 -1.53 -9.00 12.47
C GLU A 99 -0.81 -9.86 13.52
N ASP A 100 -1.23 -11.12 13.69
CA ASP A 100 -0.59 -12.08 14.59
C ASP A 100 0.86 -12.41 14.20
N ALA A 101 1.20 -12.23 12.91
CA ALA A 101 2.52 -12.51 12.36
C ALA A 101 3.47 -11.30 12.35
N ILE A 102 3.07 -10.14 12.89
CA ILE A 102 3.94 -8.96 12.98
C ILE A 102 5.23 -9.31 13.75
N PRO A 103 6.42 -9.10 13.16
CA PRO A 103 7.67 -9.47 13.79
C PRO A 103 7.91 -8.82 15.16
N ALA A 104 8.24 -9.64 16.16
CA ALA A 104 8.61 -9.14 17.47
C ALA A 104 9.82 -8.20 17.40
N GLY A 105 9.73 -7.04 18.05
CA GLY A 105 10.79 -6.03 18.06
C GLY A 105 10.76 -5.04 16.91
N ILE A 106 9.79 -5.15 15.99
CA ILE A 106 9.51 -4.06 15.06
C ILE A 106 9.03 -2.83 15.85
N GLY A 107 9.53 -1.67 15.47
CA GLY A 107 9.17 -0.38 16.04
C GLY A 107 9.17 0.68 14.95
N ARG A 108 8.97 1.94 15.31
CA ARG A 108 8.62 3.01 14.34
C ARG A 108 9.66 3.34 13.26
N SER A 109 10.91 2.89 13.38
CA SER A 109 12.01 3.36 12.53
C SER A 109 13.04 2.28 12.17
N ASN A 110 12.65 1.00 12.23
CA ASN A 110 13.52 -0.13 11.95
C ASN A 110 12.91 -1.14 10.97
N HIS A 111 11.95 -0.71 10.15
CA HIS A 111 11.26 -1.52 9.15
C HIS A 111 12.26 -2.27 8.25
N ALA A 112 13.30 -1.58 7.78
CA ALA A 112 14.37 -2.17 6.95
C ALA A 112 15.06 -3.40 7.58
N GLN A 113 15.10 -3.49 8.92
CA GLN A 113 15.71 -4.64 9.63
C GLN A 113 14.85 -5.91 9.52
N PHE A 114 13.56 -5.75 9.24
CA PHE A 114 12.58 -6.83 9.13
C PHE A 114 12.14 -7.12 7.70
N ALA A 115 12.71 -6.43 6.70
CA ALA A 115 12.27 -6.49 5.30
C ALA A 115 12.14 -7.94 4.76
N ASN A 116 13.11 -8.81 5.05
CA ASN A 116 13.01 -10.21 4.62
C ASN A 116 11.87 -10.96 5.33
N GLN A 117 11.65 -10.74 6.63
CA GLN A 117 10.56 -11.39 7.36
C GLN A 117 9.18 -10.90 6.88
N LEU A 118 9.07 -9.61 6.57
CA LEU A 118 7.85 -9.02 6.03
C LEU A 118 7.59 -9.48 4.59
N ALA A 119 8.64 -9.69 3.79
CA ALA A 119 8.51 -10.26 2.45
C ALA A 119 7.95 -11.69 2.47
N GLU A 120 8.30 -12.52 3.46
CA GLU A 120 7.70 -13.85 3.66
C GLU A 120 6.19 -13.78 3.95
N LEU A 121 5.72 -12.66 4.51
CA LEU A 121 4.28 -12.38 4.72
C LEU A 121 3.61 -11.77 3.46
N GLY A 122 4.39 -11.47 2.43
CA GLY A 122 3.94 -10.90 1.16
C GLY A 122 3.95 -9.37 1.10
N GLU A 123 4.61 -8.68 2.03
CA GLU A 123 4.80 -7.24 1.93
C GLU A 123 5.50 -6.87 0.63
N GLY A 124 4.90 -5.98 -0.15
CA GLY A 124 5.40 -5.63 -1.49
C GLY A 124 4.74 -6.42 -2.61
N ASN A 125 3.93 -7.45 -2.36
CA ASN A 125 3.12 -8.09 -3.40
C ASN A 125 1.81 -7.31 -3.66
N ILE A 126 1.16 -7.52 -4.81
CA ILE A 126 -0.05 -6.78 -5.21
C ILE A 126 -1.29 -7.59 -4.84
N TYR A 127 -2.15 -7.03 -3.99
CA TYR A 127 -3.33 -7.72 -3.44
C TYR A 127 -4.61 -7.02 -3.91
N ALA A 128 -5.70 -7.78 -4.03
CA ALA A 128 -7.04 -7.26 -4.37
C ALA A 128 -8.03 -7.55 -3.24
N VAL A 129 -8.23 -6.58 -2.36
CA VAL A 129 -9.15 -6.72 -1.23
C VAL A 129 -10.56 -6.36 -1.68
N VAL A 130 -11.57 -7.14 -1.25
CA VAL A 130 -12.99 -6.86 -1.53
C VAL A 130 -13.75 -6.51 -0.23
N PRO A 131 -13.62 -5.27 0.27
CA PRO A 131 -14.27 -4.85 1.52
C PRO A 131 -15.53 -4.01 1.27
N TYR A 132 -16.12 -3.51 2.35
CA TYR A 132 -16.96 -2.31 2.33
C TYR A 132 -16.10 -1.07 2.62
N LEU A 133 -16.35 0.02 1.90
CA LEU A 133 -15.69 1.30 2.22
C LEU A 133 -16.38 1.94 3.43
N TYR A 134 -15.68 2.12 4.54
CA TYR A 134 -16.25 2.72 5.76
C TYR A 134 -16.12 4.23 5.77
N PHE A 135 -14.91 4.74 5.63
CA PHE A 135 -14.63 6.18 5.62
C PHE A 135 -13.62 6.54 4.53
N VAL A 136 -13.52 7.84 4.28
CA VAL A 136 -12.55 8.47 3.40
C VAL A 136 -12.09 9.72 4.12
N GLU A 137 -10.79 9.88 4.28
CA GLU A 137 -10.17 11.06 4.87
C GLU A 137 -9.15 11.63 3.89
N ASP A 138 -9.29 12.92 3.57
CA ASP A 138 -8.21 13.72 2.99
C ASP A 138 -7.49 14.44 4.14
N ARG A 139 -6.29 13.98 4.46
CA ARG A 139 -5.49 14.51 5.58
C ARG A 139 -5.11 15.98 5.38
N ALA A 140 -5.12 16.48 4.15
CA ALA A 140 -4.92 17.90 3.87
C ALA A 140 -6.00 18.78 4.51
N VAL A 141 -7.21 18.24 4.68
CA VAL A 141 -8.41 18.97 5.09
C VAL A 141 -8.67 18.84 6.59
N THR A 142 -8.35 17.69 7.17
CA THR A 142 -8.78 17.34 8.53
C THR A 142 -7.72 17.56 9.60
N SER A 143 -6.46 17.79 9.22
CA SER A 143 -5.36 17.66 10.16
C SER A 143 -4.45 18.89 10.27
N ARG A 144 -3.78 19.00 11.42
CA ARG A 144 -2.57 19.83 11.60
C ARG A 144 -1.30 19.07 11.15
N HIS A 145 -1.41 18.12 10.21
CA HIS A 145 -0.25 17.30 9.82
C HIS A 145 0.77 18.11 9.02
N HIS A 146 2.04 17.93 9.37
CA HIS A 146 3.19 18.60 8.78
C HIS A 146 3.69 17.94 7.48
N GLY A 147 2.77 17.39 6.70
CA GLY A 147 3.05 16.52 5.56
C GLY A 147 3.78 15.22 5.94
N GLU A 148 3.66 14.20 5.11
CA GLU A 148 4.36 12.93 5.33
C GLU A 148 5.74 12.96 4.67
N THR A 149 6.71 12.26 5.25
CA THR A 149 8.07 12.24 4.70
C THR A 149 8.10 11.56 3.33
N CYS A 150 7.24 10.57 3.05
CA CYS A 150 7.10 9.94 1.73
C CYS A 150 6.68 10.96 0.64
N ASN A 151 5.84 11.93 1.03
CA ASN A 151 5.40 13.06 0.21
C ASN A 151 6.25 14.34 0.43
N CYS A 152 7.50 14.18 0.87
CA CYS A 152 8.47 15.26 1.07
C CYS A 152 8.00 16.38 2.03
N GLN A 153 7.14 16.05 2.99
CA GLN A 153 6.53 17.00 3.93
C GLN A 153 5.76 18.16 3.26
N LEU A 154 5.28 17.94 2.03
CA LEU A 154 4.46 18.91 1.35
C LEU A 154 3.08 19.01 2.01
N GLU A 155 2.62 20.25 2.24
CA GLU A 155 1.35 20.56 2.90
C GLU A 155 0.30 21.13 1.92
N GLY A 156 0.56 21.05 0.61
CA GLY A 156 -0.31 21.59 -0.42
C GLY A 156 -1.56 20.74 -0.65
N ALA A 157 -2.59 21.34 -1.25
CA ALA A 157 -3.74 20.58 -1.71
C ALA A 157 -3.29 19.49 -2.71
N GLY A 158 -3.76 18.25 -2.49
CA GLY A 158 -3.42 17.12 -3.35
C GLY A 158 -2.03 16.52 -3.10
N THR A 159 -1.28 16.95 -2.07
CA THR A 159 0.00 16.34 -1.69
C THR A 159 -0.09 15.30 -0.59
N PHE A 160 -1.31 15.06 -0.08
CA PHE A 160 -1.60 14.06 0.94
C PHE A 160 -2.26 12.83 0.33
N ASP A 161 -2.05 11.71 1.01
CA ASP A 161 -2.70 10.45 0.71
C ASP A 161 -4.19 10.52 1.07
N PHE A 162 -5.01 9.77 0.35
CA PHE A 162 -6.38 9.53 0.79
C PHE A 162 -6.38 8.27 1.64
N HIS A 163 -6.74 8.42 2.92
CA HIS A 163 -6.88 7.30 3.83
C HIS A 163 -8.29 6.75 3.70
N LEU A 164 -8.40 5.48 3.37
CA LEU A 164 -9.66 4.77 3.20
C LEU A 164 -9.76 3.70 4.29
N GLY A 165 -10.70 3.86 5.21
CA GLY A 165 -11.09 2.76 6.09
C GLY A 165 -11.86 1.73 5.30
N ILE A 166 -11.33 0.52 5.20
CA ILE A 166 -12.00 -0.62 4.59
C ILE A 166 -12.32 -1.68 5.65
N GLY A 167 -13.56 -2.17 5.67
CA GLY A 167 -13.98 -3.16 6.65
C GLY A 167 -14.90 -4.22 6.08
N PHE A 168 -15.13 -5.26 6.88
CA PHE A 168 -15.72 -6.51 6.41
C PHE A 168 -17.14 -6.78 6.96
N ASP A 169 -17.62 -5.95 7.90
CA ASP A 169 -18.94 -6.10 8.52
C ASP A 169 -20.05 -5.40 7.68
N PRO A 170 -21.00 -6.17 7.10
CA PRO A 170 -22.11 -5.62 6.34
C PRO A 170 -23.08 -4.77 7.18
N ALA A 171 -23.18 -5.00 8.49
CA ALA A 171 -24.04 -4.23 9.40
C ALA A 171 -23.50 -2.82 9.61
N VAL A 172 -22.19 -2.69 9.90
CA VAL A 172 -21.49 -1.41 9.96
C VAL A 172 -21.62 -0.67 8.61
N ALA A 173 -21.37 -1.36 7.50
CA ALA A 173 -21.54 -0.78 6.16
C ALA A 173 -22.97 -0.29 5.91
N GLN A 174 -24.00 -1.02 6.37
CA GLN A 174 -25.39 -0.60 6.26
C GLN A 174 -25.68 0.63 7.11
N GLN A 175 -25.14 0.73 8.32
CA GLN A 175 -25.27 1.91 9.16
C GLN A 175 -24.65 3.14 8.48
N ILE A 176 -23.44 3.00 7.93
CA ILE A 176 -22.74 4.06 7.19
C ILE A 176 -23.56 4.53 5.97
N ARG A 177 -24.20 3.62 5.23
CA ARG A 177 -25.09 4.01 4.11
C ARG A 177 -26.30 4.82 4.55
N ARG A 178 -26.86 4.51 5.73
CA ARG A 178 -28.08 5.15 6.24
C ARG A 178 -27.79 6.49 6.90
N ASN A 179 -26.73 6.54 7.69
CA ASN A 179 -26.29 7.70 8.43
C ASN A 179 -24.76 7.74 8.41
N PRO A 180 -24.15 8.32 7.36
CA PRO A 180 -22.71 8.37 7.26
C PRO A 180 -22.14 9.12 8.46
N PRO A 181 -21.25 8.49 9.26
CA PRO A 181 -20.67 9.15 10.41
C PRO A 181 -19.86 10.36 9.94
N VAL A 182 -19.88 11.40 10.77
CA VAL A 182 -18.90 12.48 10.68
C VAL A 182 -17.63 11.92 11.28
N HIS A 183 -16.54 11.95 10.52
CA HIS A 183 -15.24 11.54 11.01
C HIS A 183 -14.82 12.49 12.16
N ASP A 184 -14.51 11.92 13.33
CA ASP A 184 -13.94 12.66 14.46
C ASP A 184 -12.42 12.39 14.48
N PRO A 185 -11.58 13.40 14.19
CA PRO A 185 -10.12 13.24 14.13
C PRO A 185 -9.48 13.12 15.53
N THR A 186 -10.27 13.11 16.61
CA THR A 186 -9.81 12.98 18.00
C THR A 186 -10.36 11.76 18.73
N HIS A 187 -11.50 11.22 18.29
CA HIS A 187 -12.11 10.05 18.90
C HIS A 187 -12.51 9.05 17.81
N PRO A 188 -11.72 7.99 17.58
CA PRO A 188 -12.05 6.99 16.57
C PRO A 188 -13.35 6.28 16.94
N GLY A 189 -14.27 6.20 15.99
CA GLY A 189 -15.50 5.45 16.15
C GLY A 189 -15.34 3.98 15.77
N PRO A 190 -16.41 3.18 15.89
CA PRO A 190 -16.40 1.79 15.46
C PRO A 190 -15.95 1.59 13.99
N PRO A 191 -16.35 2.42 13.01
CA PRO A 191 -15.84 2.30 11.64
C PRO A 191 -14.32 2.47 11.54
N GLU A 192 -13.73 3.42 12.25
CA GLU A 192 -12.28 3.58 12.32
C GLU A 192 -11.63 2.33 12.95
N GLN A 193 -12.04 2.00 14.17
CA GLN A 193 -11.46 0.92 14.99
C GLN A 193 -11.56 -0.48 14.37
N THR A 194 -12.54 -0.71 13.50
CA THR A 194 -12.78 -2.01 12.84
C THR A 194 -12.36 -2.03 11.36
N SER A 195 -11.60 -1.02 10.92
CA SER A 195 -11.12 -0.94 9.54
C SER A 195 -9.63 -1.27 9.40
N VAL A 196 -9.30 -1.92 8.30
CA VAL A 196 -7.96 -1.92 7.72
C VAL A 196 -7.82 -0.65 6.87
N VAL A 197 -6.63 -0.06 6.80
CA VAL A 197 -6.41 1.15 6.00
C VAL A 197 -5.99 0.75 4.57
N ALA A 198 -6.53 1.45 3.58
CA ALA A 198 -5.96 1.51 2.25
C ALA A 198 -5.64 2.97 1.92
N GLU A 199 -4.49 3.23 1.32
CA GLU A 199 -4.04 4.58 1.02
C GLU A 199 -3.85 4.78 -0.48
N ILE A 200 -4.38 5.89 -0.99
CA ILE A 200 -4.17 6.31 -2.38
C ILE A 200 -3.24 7.51 -2.38
N THR A 201 -1.98 7.25 -2.72
CA THR A 201 -0.92 8.24 -2.79
C THR A 201 -1.10 9.16 -4.01
N PRO A 202 -0.78 10.47 -3.92
CA PRO A 202 -0.98 11.43 -5.00
C PRO A 202 -0.41 11.01 -6.37
N HIS A 203 0.71 10.28 -6.39
CA HIS A 203 1.39 9.92 -7.64
C HIS A 203 0.86 8.64 -8.30
N THR A 204 0.07 7.80 -7.60
CA THR A 204 -0.68 6.68 -8.20
C THR A 204 -2.15 7.03 -8.47
N ARG A 205 -2.63 8.13 -7.88
CA ARG A 205 -4.01 8.61 -7.96
C ARG A 205 -4.40 9.02 -9.37
N ASP A 206 -5.46 8.40 -9.89
CA ASP A 206 -6.11 8.89 -11.10
C ASP A 206 -6.71 10.29 -10.83
N THR A 207 -6.58 11.23 -11.77
CA THR A 207 -7.11 12.60 -11.61
C THR A 207 -8.62 12.65 -11.32
N LYS A 208 -9.38 11.62 -11.72
CA LYS A 208 -10.79 11.53 -11.39
C LYS A 208 -11.02 11.04 -9.97
N TRP A 209 -10.08 10.39 -9.31
CA TRP A 209 -10.22 9.96 -7.92
C TRP A 209 -10.13 11.18 -7.02
N THR A 210 -11.30 11.70 -6.65
CA THR A 210 -11.47 12.83 -5.74
C THR A 210 -12.09 12.33 -4.45
N GLU A 211 -11.80 13.01 -3.34
CA GLU A 211 -12.40 12.71 -2.03
C GLU A 211 -13.93 12.64 -2.14
N ALA A 212 -14.55 13.60 -2.83
CA ALA A 212 -15.99 13.62 -3.05
C ALA A 212 -16.52 12.39 -3.81
N ARG A 213 -15.77 11.83 -4.78
CA ARG A 213 -16.18 10.61 -5.51
C ARG A 213 -16.03 9.36 -4.64
N LEU A 214 -14.96 9.26 -3.86
CA LEU A 214 -14.73 8.18 -2.92
C LEU A 214 -15.79 8.21 -1.81
N ASN A 215 -16.08 9.38 -1.24
CA ASN A 215 -17.10 9.55 -0.20
C ASN A 215 -18.50 9.11 -0.63
N ARG A 216 -18.84 9.23 -1.93
CA ARG A 216 -20.11 8.70 -2.49
C ARG A 216 -20.19 7.17 -2.53
N GLN A 217 -19.09 6.47 -2.24
CA GLN A 217 -19.04 5.00 -2.20
C GLN A 217 -19.07 4.45 -0.77
N ARG A 218 -19.11 5.30 0.27
CA ARG A 218 -19.17 4.84 1.66
C ARG A 218 -20.36 3.89 1.89
N GLY A 219 -20.07 2.83 2.63
CA GLY A 219 -20.89 1.66 2.91
C GLY A 219 -21.21 0.78 1.69
N LYS A 220 -20.65 1.01 0.51
CA LYS A 220 -20.77 0.09 -0.64
C LYS A 220 -19.64 -0.93 -0.63
N ARG A 221 -19.88 -2.09 -1.26
CA ARG A 221 -18.84 -3.07 -1.55
C ARG A 221 -17.92 -2.51 -2.64
N VAL A 222 -16.62 -2.56 -2.39
CA VAL A 222 -15.57 -2.06 -3.29
C VAL A 222 -14.53 -3.16 -3.50
N LYS A 223 -13.67 -2.98 -4.50
CA LYS A 223 -12.46 -3.78 -4.69
C LYS A 223 -11.28 -2.81 -4.75
N VAL A 224 -10.34 -2.93 -3.82
CA VAL A 224 -9.13 -2.09 -3.77
C VAL A 224 -7.96 -2.97 -4.15
N VAL A 225 -7.23 -2.57 -5.19
CA VAL A 225 -6.02 -3.27 -5.63
C VAL A 225 -4.82 -2.39 -5.34
N GLY A 226 -3.82 -2.95 -4.68
CA GLY A 226 -2.62 -2.22 -4.26
C GLY A 226 -1.58 -3.13 -3.63
N GLN A 227 -0.49 -2.53 -3.20
CA GLN A 227 0.58 -3.25 -2.53
C GLN A 227 0.22 -3.54 -1.07
N LEU A 228 0.38 -4.79 -0.60
CA LEU A 228 0.32 -5.09 0.83
C LEU A 228 1.55 -4.50 1.52
N MET A 229 1.37 -3.82 2.65
CA MET A 229 2.47 -3.24 3.43
C MET A 229 2.13 -3.11 4.91
N LEU A 230 3.13 -3.24 5.79
CA LEU A 230 2.97 -2.94 7.21
C LEU A 230 3.39 -1.48 7.49
N ASP A 231 2.47 -0.62 7.95
CA ASP A 231 2.84 0.72 8.38
C ASP A 231 3.35 0.70 9.83
N ASN A 232 4.59 0.26 10.02
CA ASN A 232 5.18 0.00 11.34
C ASN A 232 5.18 1.18 12.35
N PRO A 233 5.12 2.47 11.97
CA PRO A 233 4.83 3.54 12.92
C PRO A 233 3.51 3.34 13.68
N HIS A 234 2.54 2.65 13.10
CA HIS A 234 1.22 2.35 13.67
C HIS A 234 1.16 1.05 14.46
N VAL A 235 2.25 0.27 14.55
CA VAL A 235 2.34 -0.90 15.45
C VAL A 235 2.50 -0.42 16.89
N ASN A 236 1.42 0.09 17.46
CA ASN A 236 1.35 0.60 18.81
C ASN A 236 -0.10 0.58 19.30
N THR A 237 -0.30 0.47 20.62
CA THR A 237 -1.64 0.30 21.22
C THR A 237 -2.57 1.52 21.09
N THR A 238 -2.05 2.66 20.64
CA THR A 238 -2.86 3.88 20.43
C THR A 238 -3.33 4.04 18.99
N ASP A 239 -2.82 3.24 18.05
CA ASP A 239 -3.27 3.22 16.67
C ASP A 239 -3.86 1.86 16.31
N ASP A 240 -3.20 0.78 16.69
CA ASP A 240 -3.57 -0.59 16.36
C ASP A 240 -4.52 -1.21 17.38
N CYS A 241 -5.71 -1.59 16.93
CA CYS A 241 -6.74 -2.26 17.70
C CYS A 241 -6.62 -3.79 17.63
N ALA A 242 -5.73 -4.36 16.82
CA ALA A 242 -5.48 -5.79 16.68
C ALA A 242 -6.76 -6.66 16.60
N PHE A 243 -7.77 -6.17 15.86
CA PHE A 243 -9.09 -6.80 15.72
C PHE A 243 -9.81 -7.21 17.02
N PHE A 244 -9.56 -6.56 18.16
CA PHE A 244 -10.28 -6.86 19.40
C PHE A 244 -11.81 -6.63 19.25
N GLU A 245 -12.63 -7.52 19.82
CA GLU A 245 -14.11 -7.44 19.73
C GLU A 245 -14.69 -6.18 20.38
N ASP A 246 -14.06 -5.72 21.46
CA ASP A 246 -14.31 -4.44 22.10
C ASP A 246 -12.97 -3.73 22.21
N PRO A 247 -12.53 -3.02 21.15
CA PRO A 247 -11.22 -2.39 21.11
C PRO A 247 -11.11 -1.20 22.07
N GLY A 248 -12.12 -0.99 22.94
CA GLY A 248 -12.17 -0.09 24.09
C GLY A 248 -10.92 0.74 24.30
N GLY A 249 -10.98 2.03 23.98
CA GLY A 249 -9.81 2.90 24.06
C GLY A 249 -9.73 3.87 22.89
N SER A 250 -8.51 4.36 22.61
CA SER A 250 -8.24 5.38 21.59
C SER A 250 -7.51 4.84 20.36
N CYS A 251 -7.44 3.53 20.16
CA CYS A 251 -6.87 2.93 18.94
C CYS A 251 -7.72 3.31 17.72
N TRP A 252 -7.10 3.38 16.55
CA TRP A 252 -7.64 4.02 15.35
C TRP A 252 -8.01 3.06 14.22
N ARG A 253 -7.39 1.89 14.15
CA ARG A 253 -7.53 0.94 13.04
C ARG A 253 -7.43 -0.49 13.55
N ALA A 254 -8.06 -1.42 12.84
CA ALA A 254 -8.08 -2.83 13.22
C ALA A 254 -6.71 -3.52 13.08
N SER A 255 -5.85 -3.00 12.22
CA SER A 255 -4.52 -3.54 11.92
C SER A 255 -3.56 -2.45 11.44
N ALA A 256 -2.28 -2.59 11.74
CA ALA A 256 -1.20 -1.79 11.14
C ALA A 256 -0.86 -2.21 9.70
N TRP A 257 -1.34 -3.36 9.22
CA TRP A 257 -1.24 -3.73 7.82
C TRP A 257 -2.19 -2.89 6.97
N GLU A 258 -1.75 -2.55 5.77
CA GLU A 258 -2.47 -1.70 4.84
C GLU A 258 -2.30 -2.11 3.38
N ILE A 259 -3.17 -1.55 2.54
CA ILE A 259 -3.00 -1.56 1.09
C ILE A 259 -2.45 -0.20 0.65
N HIS A 260 -1.14 -0.11 0.43
CA HIS A 260 -0.44 1.12 0.08
C HIS A 260 0.76 0.84 -0.84
N PRO A 261 0.83 1.47 -2.04
CA PRO A 261 -0.19 2.37 -2.59
C PRO A 261 -1.32 1.61 -3.26
N GLY A 262 -2.54 2.14 -3.18
CA GLY A 262 -3.67 1.73 -4.01
C GLY A 262 -3.47 2.14 -5.47
N ILE A 263 -3.60 1.19 -6.39
CA ILE A 263 -3.39 1.36 -7.85
C ILE A 263 -4.67 1.18 -8.66
N GLN A 264 -5.68 0.47 -8.13
CA GLN A 264 -7.02 0.40 -8.72
C GLN A 264 -8.10 0.45 -7.63
N PHE A 265 -9.21 1.10 -7.96
CA PHE A 265 -10.39 1.16 -7.10
C PHE A 265 -11.64 0.86 -7.93
N PHE A 266 -12.39 -0.17 -7.54
CA PHE A 266 -13.63 -0.56 -8.19
C PHE A 266 -14.80 -0.47 -7.23
N VAL A 267 -15.98 -0.19 -7.79
CA VAL A 267 -17.25 -0.18 -7.08
C VAL A 267 -18.11 -1.31 -7.61
N CYS A 268 -18.77 -2.04 -6.71
CA CYS A 268 -19.73 -3.06 -7.10
C CYS A 268 -20.90 -2.44 -7.86
N LYS A 269 -21.26 -2.99 -9.02
CA LYS A 269 -22.37 -2.48 -9.84
C LYS A 269 -23.72 -2.63 -9.12
N ARG A 270 -24.63 -1.69 -9.38
CA ARG A 270 -25.99 -1.73 -8.83
C ARG A 270 -26.69 -3.03 -9.24
N GLY A 271 -27.33 -3.69 -8.27
CA GLY A 271 -28.05 -4.95 -8.48
C GLY A 271 -27.16 -6.19 -8.50
N LYS A 272 -25.86 -6.05 -8.26
CA LYS A 272 -24.91 -7.16 -8.09
C LYS A 272 -24.58 -7.38 -6.61
N THR A 273 -24.16 -8.59 -6.30
CA THR A 273 -23.59 -8.97 -5.00
C THR A 273 -22.14 -9.35 -5.26
N CYS A 274 -21.24 -8.39 -5.08
CA CYS A 274 -19.84 -8.62 -5.41
C CYS A 274 -19.07 -9.24 -4.23
N THR A 275 -18.22 -10.20 -4.57
CA THR A 275 -17.33 -10.99 -3.71
C THR A 275 -15.96 -11.07 -4.38
N GLU A 276 -15.02 -11.70 -3.70
CA GLU A 276 -13.65 -11.97 -4.13
C GLU A 276 -13.63 -12.81 -5.43
N SER A 277 -14.63 -13.67 -5.61
CA SER A 277 -14.81 -14.54 -6.79
C SER A 277 -15.70 -13.94 -7.89
N SER A 278 -16.22 -12.72 -7.71
CA SER A 278 -17.11 -12.10 -8.70
C SER A 278 -16.37 -11.71 -9.98
N PRO A 279 -16.98 -11.91 -11.16
CA PRO A 279 -16.33 -11.60 -12.43
C PRO A 279 -16.12 -10.09 -12.58
N ASP A 280 -15.12 -9.70 -13.37
CA ASP A 280 -14.83 -8.27 -13.64
C ASP A 280 -16.02 -7.50 -14.24
N SER A 281 -16.95 -8.20 -14.91
CA SER A 281 -18.19 -7.61 -15.43
C SER A 281 -19.14 -7.10 -14.35
N ASP A 282 -18.99 -7.51 -13.08
CA ASP A 282 -19.78 -7.02 -11.94
C ASP A 282 -19.18 -5.77 -11.29
N TRP A 283 -17.95 -5.41 -11.67
CA TRP A 283 -17.21 -4.26 -11.15
C TRP A 283 -17.18 -3.11 -12.15
N VAL A 284 -17.09 -1.88 -11.64
CA VAL A 284 -16.80 -0.68 -12.44
C VAL A 284 -15.69 0.11 -11.78
N ARG A 285 -14.71 0.56 -12.57
CA ARG A 285 -13.62 1.41 -12.06
C ARG A 285 -14.18 2.75 -11.56
N LEU A 286 -13.60 3.31 -10.51
CA LEU A 286 -14.04 4.58 -9.95
C LEU A 286 -13.99 5.72 -10.98
N GLU A 287 -12.98 5.73 -11.85
CA GLU A 287 -12.77 6.70 -12.93
C GLU A 287 -13.78 6.58 -14.10
N ASP A 288 -14.48 5.45 -14.18
CA ASP A 288 -15.47 5.14 -15.21
C ASP A 288 -16.92 5.33 -14.74
N LEU A 289 -17.13 5.60 -13.45
CA LEU A 289 -18.43 6.00 -12.93
C LEU A 289 -18.88 7.36 -13.52
N PRO A 290 -20.17 7.55 -13.78
CA PRO A 290 -20.69 8.83 -14.27
C PRO A 290 -20.48 9.98 -13.27
#